data_AF-X1KYE4-F1
#
_entry.id   AF-X1KYE4-F1
#
_cell.length_a   1.000
_cell.length_b   1.000
_cell.length_c   1.000
_cell.angle_alpha   90.00
_cell.angle_beta   90.00
_cell.angle_gamma   90.00
#
_symmetry.space_group_name_H-M   'P 1'
#
loop_
_entity.id
_entity.type
_entity.pdbx_description
1 polymer ?
#
loop_
_entity_poly.entity_id
_entity_poly.type
_entity_poly.pdbx_seq_one_letter_code
_entity_poly.pdbx_strand_id
1 'polypeptide(L)'
;LFRLGEPPREYLLDTFHFQEVRVELDPFKSESPLELVKKHLENLHPQAKAILTIKGYINSKKAKITEIELANQIKEMTKGRCAEEDYQFRDIYSILENDLFKSFMDKLEQAGYEEKRAEEMRGLVVKAMMEAGMREAEL
;
A
#
# COMPACT_ATOMS: atom_id res chain seq x y z
N LEU A 1 27.40 13.50 26.67
CA LEU A 1 27.01 13.30 25.26
C LEU A 1 27.82 14.17 24.31
N PHE A 2 28.14 15.42 24.66
CA PHE A 2 29.05 16.26 23.87
C PHE A 2 30.34 16.57 24.62
N ARG A 3 31.47 16.55 23.90
CA ARG A 3 32.79 16.96 24.40
C ARG A 3 33.19 18.26 23.70
N LEU A 4 33.51 19.28 24.49
CA LEU A 4 33.95 20.58 23.99
C LEU A 4 35.25 20.42 23.18
N GLY A 5 35.24 20.91 21.94
CA GLY A 5 36.39 20.87 21.03
C GLY A 5 36.43 19.68 20.06
N GLU A 6 35.54 18.68 20.21
CA GLU A 6 35.39 17.61 19.22
C GLU A 6 34.40 18.02 18.11
N PRO A 7 34.61 17.59 16.85
CA PRO A 7 33.64 17.84 15.77
C PRO A 7 32.30 17.16 16.07
N PRO A 8 31.17 17.74 15.66
CA PRO A 8 29.86 17.13 15.85
C PRO A 8 29.81 15.76 15.18
N ARG A 9 29.20 14.79 15.86
CA ARG A 9 28.97 13.44 15.33
C ARG A 9 27.50 13.11 15.47
N GLU A 10 26.97 12.36 14.51
CA GLU A 10 25.62 11.82 14.61
C GLU A 10 25.52 10.93 15.86
N TYR A 11 24.45 11.13 16.61
CA TYR A 11 24.15 10.36 17.80
C TYR A 11 22.71 9.89 17.72
N LEU A 12 22.50 8.57 17.68
CA LEU A 12 21.18 7.98 17.69
C LEU A 12 20.56 8.13 19.08
N LEU A 13 19.44 8.83 19.16
CA LEU A 13 18.69 9.03 20.39
C LEU A 13 17.58 7.98 20.49
N ASP A 14 17.64 7.16 21.53
CA ASP A 14 16.57 6.24 21.90
C ASP A 14 15.50 7.01 22.70
N THR A 15 14.76 7.86 22.00
CA THR A 15 13.72 8.74 22.55
C THR A 15 12.41 8.60 21.79
N PHE A 16 11.31 9.04 22.40
CA PHE A 16 10.02 9.12 21.71
C PHE A 16 10.13 9.96 20.43
N HIS A 17 9.64 9.41 19.33
CA HIS A 17 9.57 10.09 18.04
C HIS A 17 8.44 9.54 17.17
N PHE A 18 8.11 10.26 16.10
CA PHE A 18 7.21 9.75 15.06
C PHE A 18 8.03 9.17 13.91
N GLN A 19 7.55 8.07 13.35
CA GLN A 19 8.14 7.43 12.18
C GLN A 19 7.08 7.29 11.10
N GLU A 20 7.38 7.78 9.90
CA GLU A 20 6.50 7.61 8.75
C GLU A 20 6.61 6.17 8.22
N VAL A 21 5.47 5.51 8.07
CA VAL A 21 5.38 4.15 7.56
C VAL A 21 4.44 4.16 6.36
N ARG A 22 5.00 3.92 5.16
CA ARG A 22 4.23 3.86 3.92
C ARG A 22 4.16 2.43 3.43
N VAL A 23 2.94 1.93 3.25
CA VAL A 23 2.67 0.59 2.72
C VAL A 23 1.96 0.72 1.39
N GLU A 24 2.47 0.04 0.36
CA GLU A 24 1.90 0.03 -0.98
C GLU A 24 1.36 -1.36 -1.30
N LEU A 25 0.04 -1.46 -1.38
CA LEU A 25 -0.67 -2.70 -1.67
C LEU A 25 -0.70 -2.94 -3.18
N ASP A 26 -0.33 -4.15 -3.57
CA ASP A 26 -0.29 -4.59 -4.96
C ASP A 26 -1.13 -5.88 -5.12
N PRO A 27 -2.24 -5.84 -5.88
CA PRO A 27 -3.14 -6.98 -6.04
C PRO A 27 -2.55 -8.07 -6.96
N PHE A 28 -1.51 -7.76 -7.73
CA PHE A 28 -0.83 -8.68 -8.63
C PHE A 28 0.24 -9.50 -7.90
N LYS A 29 0.76 -8.99 -6.78
CA LYS A 29 1.69 -9.74 -5.92
C LYS A 29 0.97 -10.84 -5.12
N SER A 30 1.75 -11.83 -4.69
CA SER A 30 1.25 -13.00 -3.94
C SER A 30 1.20 -12.75 -2.42
N GLU A 31 1.77 -11.64 -1.95
CA GLU A 31 1.80 -11.31 -0.53
C GLU A 31 0.43 -10.85 -0.02
N SER A 32 0.06 -11.30 1.17
CA SER A 32 -1.18 -10.86 1.83
C SER A 32 -1.06 -9.40 2.28
N PRO A 33 -2.08 -8.54 2.04
CA PRO A 33 -2.07 -7.15 2.49
C PRO A 33 -1.80 -6.99 3.99
N LEU A 34 -2.38 -7.86 4.81
CA LEU A 34 -2.20 -7.83 6.27
C LEU A 34 -0.77 -8.17 6.69
N GLU A 35 -0.19 -9.20 6.08
CA GLU A 35 1.18 -9.61 6.37
C GLU A 35 2.18 -8.52 5.96
N LEU A 36 1.94 -7.85 4.83
CA LEU A 36 2.75 -6.73 4.39
C LEU A 36 2.73 -5.58 5.39
N VAL A 37 1.55 -5.19 5.88
CA VAL A 37 1.42 -4.13 6.89
C VAL A 37 2.10 -4.55 8.20
N LYS A 38 1.89 -5.79 8.64
CA LYS A 38 2.50 -6.34 9.86
C LYS A 38 4.03 -6.27 9.82
N LYS A 39 4.64 -6.69 8.72
CA LYS A 39 6.11 -6.62 8.54
C LYS A 39 6.65 -5.20 8.70
N HIS A 40 5.92 -4.20 8.19
CA HIS A 40 6.32 -2.80 8.35
C HIS A 40 6.23 -2.33 9.80
N LEU A 41 5.20 -2.76 10.53
CA LEU A 41 5.01 -2.41 11.95
C LEU A 41 5.97 -3.15 12.88
N GLU A 42 6.40 -4.35 12.54
CA GLU A 42 7.41 -5.11 13.32
C GLU A 42 8.77 -4.42 13.30
N ASN A 43 9.11 -3.72 12.21
CA ASN A 43 10.34 -2.96 12.08
C ASN A 43 10.30 -1.57 12.76
N LEU A 44 9.17 -1.20 13.37
CA LEU A 44 9.02 0.08 14.04
C LEU A 44 9.85 0.11 15.32
N HIS A 45 10.59 1.20 15.53
CA HIS A 45 11.39 1.39 16.73
C HIS A 45 10.49 1.34 17.99
N PRO A 46 10.93 0.72 19.12
CA PRO A 46 10.08 0.54 20.30
C PRO A 46 9.52 1.84 20.90
N GLN A 47 10.28 2.93 20.80
CA GLN A 47 9.84 4.27 21.25
C GLN A 47 9.14 5.10 20.16
N ALA A 48 9.03 4.59 18.94
CA ALA A 48 8.38 5.30 17.86
C ALA A 48 6.86 5.07 17.87
N LYS A 49 6.11 6.10 17.49
CA LYS A 49 4.75 5.95 17.00
C LYS A 49 4.71 6.11 15.49
N ALA A 50 3.98 5.24 14.82
CA ALA A 50 3.86 5.29 13.37
C ALA A 50 2.87 6.38 12.92
N ILE A 51 3.21 7.07 11.84
CA ILE A 51 2.27 7.79 10.98
C ILE A 51 2.10 6.88 9.76
N LEU A 52 1.01 6.13 9.73
CA LEU A 52 0.81 5.02 8.79
C LEU A 52 -0.01 5.50 7.58
N THR A 53 0.56 5.35 6.38
CA THR A 53 -0.17 5.56 5.13
C THR A 53 -0.20 4.25 4.35
N ILE A 54 -1.40 3.80 3.99
CA ILE A 54 -1.59 2.59 3.19
C ILE A 54 -2.27 2.96 1.89
N LYS A 55 -1.56 2.81 0.77
CA LYS A 55 -2.03 3.16 -0.57
C LYS A 55 -2.03 1.94 -1.50
N GLY A 56 -2.60 2.10 -2.68
CA GLY A 56 -2.55 1.09 -3.74
C GLY A 56 -3.88 0.37 -3.91
N TYR A 57 -3.82 -0.91 -4.25
CA TYR A 57 -5.02 -1.66 -4.63
C TYR A 57 -5.09 -3.03 -3.96
N ILE A 58 -6.32 -3.51 -3.77
CA ILE A 58 -6.59 -4.87 -3.32
C ILE A 58 -7.47 -5.59 -4.35
N ASN A 59 -7.44 -6.92 -4.29
CA ASN A 59 -8.40 -7.77 -4.96
C ASN A 59 -9.14 -8.54 -3.87
N SER A 60 -10.34 -8.08 -3.51
CA SER A 60 -11.12 -8.66 -2.41
C SER A 60 -11.42 -10.14 -2.60
N LYS A 61 -11.65 -10.60 -3.84
CA LYS A 61 -11.88 -12.01 -4.15
C LYS A 61 -10.64 -12.88 -3.91
N LYS A 62 -9.47 -12.41 -4.34
CA LYS A 62 -8.19 -13.12 -4.15
C LYS A 62 -7.78 -13.14 -2.68
N ALA A 63 -7.90 -11.98 -2.01
CA ALA A 63 -7.50 -11.80 -0.61
C ALA A 63 -8.56 -12.30 0.38
N LYS A 64 -9.78 -12.59 -0.07
CA LYS A 64 -10.95 -12.98 0.74
C LYS A 64 -11.24 -11.98 1.88
N ILE A 65 -11.04 -10.70 1.61
CA ILE A 65 -11.23 -9.60 2.57
C ILE A 65 -11.72 -8.36 1.83
N THR A 66 -12.71 -7.68 2.38
CA THR A 66 -13.20 -6.40 1.85
C THR A 66 -12.31 -5.23 2.31
N GLU A 67 -12.46 -4.06 1.68
CA GLU A 67 -11.75 -2.84 2.10
C GLU A 67 -12.02 -2.49 3.56
N ILE A 68 -13.29 -2.58 3.98
CA ILE A 68 -13.76 -2.25 5.32
C ILE A 68 -13.18 -3.23 6.34
N GLU A 69 -13.23 -4.53 6.04
CA GLU A 69 -12.65 -5.55 6.92
C GLU A 69 -11.13 -5.40 7.04
N LEU A 70 -10.44 -5.10 5.94
CA LEU A 70 -9.01 -4.88 5.93
C LEU A 70 -8.63 -3.67 6.81
N ALA A 71 -9.32 -2.54 6.63
CA ALA A 71 -9.10 -1.34 7.45
C ALA A 71 -9.37 -1.61 8.93
N ASN A 72 -10.44 -2.34 9.26
CA ASN A 72 -10.74 -2.70 10.65
C ASN A 72 -9.69 -3.61 11.28
N GLN A 73 -9.21 -4.62 10.54
CA GLN A 73 -8.16 -5.52 11.02
C GLN A 73 -6.83 -4.79 11.22
N ILE A 74 -6.49 -3.88 10.31
CA ILE A 74 -5.29 -3.05 10.45
C ILE A 74 -5.41 -2.15 11.68
N LYS A 75 -6.55 -1.45 11.85
CA LYS A 75 -6.82 -0.58 13.00
C LYS A 75 -6.68 -1.30 14.35
N GLU A 76 -7.16 -2.55 14.45
CA GLU A 76 -6.97 -3.33 15.67
C GLU A 76 -5.51 -3.76 15.86
N MET A 77 -4.78 -4.07 14.78
CA MET A 77 -3.35 -4.41 14.84
C MET A 77 -2.45 -3.21 15.20
N THR A 78 -2.81 -2.00 14.79
CA THR A 78 -2.04 -0.76 14.98
C THR A 78 -2.36 -0.04 16.30
N LYS A 79 -3.37 -0.52 17.04
CA LYS A 79 -3.87 0.11 18.27
C LYS A 79 -2.76 0.40 19.26
N GLY A 80 -2.59 1.68 19.60
CA GLY A 80 -1.58 2.17 20.54
C GLY A 80 -0.15 2.30 19.98
N ARG A 81 0.11 1.78 18.77
CA ARG A 81 1.41 1.89 18.07
C ARG A 81 1.41 2.96 16.97
N CYS A 82 0.25 3.25 16.39
CA CYS A 82 0.07 4.34 15.44
C CYS A 82 -0.46 5.60 16.12
N ALA A 83 0.04 6.76 15.70
CA ALA A 83 -0.50 8.06 16.05
C ALA A 83 -1.58 8.49 15.04
N GLU A 84 -1.35 8.19 13.76
CA GLU A 84 -2.24 8.52 12.65
C GLU A 84 -2.27 7.37 11.65
N GLU A 85 -3.43 7.19 11.01
CA GLU A 85 -3.70 6.16 10.01
C GLU A 85 -4.44 6.78 8.84
N ASP A 86 -3.87 6.64 7.64
CA ASP A 86 -4.44 7.13 6.40
C ASP A 86 -4.57 5.97 5.40
N TYR A 87 -5.82 5.64 5.07
CA TYR A 87 -6.20 4.53 4.21
C TYR A 87 -6.61 5.05 2.83
N GLN A 88 -5.70 4.92 1.86
CA GLN A 88 -5.84 5.38 0.47
C GLN A 88 -5.81 4.23 -0.53
N PHE A 89 -6.27 3.04 -0.15
CA PHE A 89 -6.34 1.89 -1.03
C PHE A 89 -7.76 1.63 -1.53
N ARG A 90 -7.88 0.97 -2.69
CA ARG A 90 -9.17 0.62 -3.30
C ARG A 90 -9.20 -0.83 -3.80
N ASP A 91 -10.36 -1.45 -3.76
CA ASP A 91 -10.64 -2.75 -4.36
C ASP A 91 -10.88 -2.58 -5.86
N ILE A 92 -10.10 -3.33 -6.62
CA ILE A 92 -10.16 -3.34 -8.08
C ILE A 92 -10.74 -4.64 -8.61
N TYR A 93 -11.35 -5.47 -7.76
CA TYR A 93 -11.97 -6.73 -8.17
C TYR A 93 -12.88 -6.58 -9.41
N SER A 94 -13.74 -5.54 -9.43
CA SER A 94 -14.63 -5.27 -10.57
C SER A 94 -13.89 -4.96 -11.87
N ILE A 95 -12.73 -4.29 -11.80
CA ILE A 95 -11.87 -4.03 -12.95
C ILE A 95 -11.21 -5.33 -13.40
N LEU A 96 -10.69 -6.13 -12.48
CA LEU A 96 -10.00 -7.38 -12.82
C LEU A 96 -10.93 -8.40 -13.48
N GLU A 97 -12.22 -8.37 -13.17
CA GLU A 97 -13.22 -9.22 -13.81
C GLU A 97 -13.77 -8.66 -15.13
N ASN A 98 -13.46 -7.41 -15.47
CA ASN A 98 -13.96 -6.76 -16.67
C ASN A 98 -13.32 -7.34 -17.94
N ASP A 99 -14.15 -7.64 -18.95
CA ASP A 99 -13.70 -8.25 -20.21
C ASP A 99 -12.75 -7.36 -21.01
N LEU A 100 -12.93 -6.03 -20.97
CA LEU A 100 -12.02 -5.08 -21.62
C LEU A 100 -10.65 -5.10 -20.94
N PHE A 101 -10.61 -5.16 -19.61
CA PHE A 101 -9.36 -5.28 -18.86
C PHE A 101 -8.64 -6.59 -19.18
N LYS A 102 -9.36 -7.72 -19.15
CA LYS A 102 -8.81 -9.04 -19.50
C LYS A 102 -8.24 -9.05 -20.92
N SER A 103 -9.00 -8.52 -21.89
CA SER A 103 -8.55 -8.38 -23.28
C SER A 103 -7.29 -7.53 -23.43
N PHE A 104 -7.18 -6.45 -22.64
CA PHE A 104 -5.98 -5.62 -22.61
C PHE A 104 -4.78 -6.39 -22.04
N MET A 105 -4.97 -7.14 -20.96
CA MET A 105 -3.93 -7.94 -20.33
C MET A 105 -3.37 -9.01 -21.27
N ASP A 106 -4.23 -9.72 -21.99
CA ASP A 106 -3.80 -10.73 -22.97
C ASP A 106 -2.93 -10.11 -24.07
N LYS A 107 -3.30 -8.92 -24.57
CA LYS A 107 -2.52 -8.18 -25.57
C LYS A 107 -1.20 -7.66 -25.01
N LEU A 108 -1.21 -7.21 -23.76
CA LEU A 108 -0.01 -6.71 -23.08
C LEU A 108 1.03 -7.81 -22.92
N GLU A 109 0.60 -9.02 -22.56
CA GLU A 109 1.45 -10.21 -22.45
C GLU A 109 2.02 -10.62 -23.81
N GLN A 110 1.17 -10.69 -24.85
CA GLN A 110 1.60 -11.05 -26.22
C GLN A 110 2.58 -10.06 -26.83
N ALA A 111 2.52 -8.78 -26.44
CA ALA A 111 3.41 -7.75 -26.95
C ALA A 111 4.86 -7.90 -26.45
N GLY A 112 5.10 -8.71 -25.40
CA GLY A 112 6.44 -9.06 -24.94
C GLY A 112 7.26 -7.88 -24.43
N TYR A 113 6.61 -6.89 -23.82
CA TYR A 113 7.29 -5.76 -23.20
C TYR A 113 8.14 -6.20 -22.00
N GLU A 114 9.18 -5.41 -21.69
CA GLU A 114 9.93 -5.56 -20.45
C GLU A 114 9.00 -5.43 -19.23
N GLU A 115 9.22 -6.27 -18.20
CA GLU A 115 8.35 -6.40 -17.03
C GLU A 115 8.01 -5.05 -16.38
N LYS A 116 9.01 -4.18 -16.21
CA LYS A 116 8.82 -2.85 -15.63
C LYS A 116 7.82 -2.01 -16.43
N ARG A 117 7.92 -2.05 -17.76
CA ARG A 117 7.03 -1.32 -18.64
C ARG A 117 5.62 -1.92 -18.63
N ALA A 118 5.52 -3.25 -18.55
CA ALA A 118 4.23 -3.94 -18.41
C ALA A 118 3.55 -3.62 -17.06
N GLU A 119 4.31 -3.50 -15.97
CA GLU A 119 3.82 -3.05 -14.66
C GLU A 119 3.28 -1.61 -14.72
N GLU A 120 4.02 -0.68 -15.33
CA GLU A 120 3.58 0.71 -15.51
C GLU A 120 2.28 0.79 -16.33
N MET A 121 2.18 0.03 -17.43
CA MET A 121 0.98 -0.03 -18.26
C MET A 121 -0.23 -0.61 -17.52
N ARG A 122 -0.03 -1.67 -16.73
CA ARG A 122 -1.07 -2.22 -15.85
C ARG A 122 -1.61 -1.17 -14.89
N GLY A 123 -0.72 -0.48 -14.19
CA GLY A 123 -1.09 0.56 -13.23
C GLY A 123 -1.90 1.70 -13.87
N LEU A 124 -1.49 2.15 -15.06
CA LEU A 124 -2.19 3.20 -15.81
C LEU A 124 -3.62 2.78 -16.19
N VAL A 125 -3.80 1.55 -16.70
CA VAL A 125 -5.13 1.06 -17.09
C VAL A 125 -6.04 0.88 -15.89
N VAL A 126 -5.55 0.30 -14.79
CA VAL A 126 -6.32 0.18 -13.54
C VAL A 126 -6.79 1.56 -13.07
N LYS A 127 -5.89 2.54 -13.03
CA LYS A 127 -6.23 3.91 -12.63
C LYS A 127 -7.28 4.54 -13.55
N ALA A 128 -7.10 4.44 -14.85
CA ALA A 128 -8.02 5.00 -15.83
C ALA A 128 -9.43 4.38 -15.74
N MET A 129 -9.51 3.05 -15.60
CA MET A 129 -10.79 2.35 -15.45
C MET A 129 -11.47 2.65 -14.12
N MET A 130 -10.69 2.83 -13.05
CA MET A 130 -11.21 3.24 -11.75
C MET A 130 -11.83 4.64 -11.81
N GLU A 131 -11.14 5.60 -12.44
CA GLU A 131 -11.65 6.98 -12.62
C GLU A 131 -12.88 7.03 -13.53
N ALA A 132 -12.91 6.24 -14.61
CA ALA A 132 -14.06 6.16 -15.51
C ALA A 132 -15.29 5.55 -14.83
N GLY A 133 -15.13 4.47 -14.06
CA GLY A 133 -16.22 3.84 -13.32
C GLY A 133 -16.75 4.70 -12.17
N MET A 134 -15.93 5.57 -11.57
CA MET A 134 -16.41 6.53 -10.56
C MET A 134 -17.35 7.59 -11.14
N ARG A 135 -17.21 7.97 -12.41
CA ARG A 135 -18.09 8.96 -13.06
C ARG A 135 -19.49 8.42 -13.39
N GLU A 136 -19.65 7.10 -13.53
CA GLU A 136 -20.96 6.49 -13.80
C GLU A 136 -21.85 6.37 -12.55
N ALA A 137 -21.27 6.42 -11.34
CA ALA A 137 -22.02 6.37 -10.08
C ALA A 137 -22.57 7.73 -9.62
N GLU A 138 -22.24 8.83 -10.32
CA GLU A 138 -22.69 10.20 -10.04
C GLU A 138 -23.82 10.69 -10.97
N LEU A 139 -24.44 9.79 -11.76
CA LEU A 139 -25.56 10.06 -12.68
C LEU A 139 -26.81 9.28 -12.28
#